data_AF-A0A951D5G4-F1
#
_entry.id   AF-A0A951D5G4-F1
#
_cell.length_a   1.000
_cell.length_b   1.000
_cell.length_c   1.000
_cell.angle_alpha   90.00
_cell.angle_beta   90.00
_cell.angle_gamma   90.00
#
_symmetry.space_group_name_H-M   'P 1'
#
loop_
_entity.id
_entity.type
_entity.pdbx_description
1 polymer ?
#
loop_
_entity_poly.entity_id
_entity_poly.type
_entity_poly.pdbx_seq_one_letter_code
_entity_poly.pdbx_strand_id
1 'polypeptide(L)'
;MGSVLLDAAGHRRSPATMPGYHRGRPPRNKGEQYPADPPRVEEIVAVMRKIGDRADGHRLRALIVLLWRAGLRISETLALPESDLDRSRGAVLVRRVRAASVARSGWIAGRGNGSIRG
;
A
#
# COMPACT_ATOMS: atom_id res chain seq x y z
N MET A 1 -3.00 43.03 0.64
CA MET A 1 -2.19 42.11 -0.18
C MET A 1 -1.91 40.86 0.65
N GLY A 2 -2.64 39.76 0.43
CA GLY A 2 -2.49 38.54 1.22
C GLY A 2 -1.18 37.83 0.92
N SER A 3 -0.41 37.48 1.95
CA SER A 3 0.85 36.74 1.82
C SER A 3 0.61 35.41 1.11
N VAL A 4 1.41 35.13 0.08
CA VAL A 4 1.33 33.87 -0.66
C VAL A 4 1.89 32.78 0.23
N LEU A 5 1.05 31.83 0.63
CA LEU A 5 1.47 30.63 1.36
C LEU A 5 2.20 29.68 0.39
N LEU A 6 3.48 29.46 0.67
CA LEU A 6 4.34 28.57 -0.11
C LEU A 6 4.47 27.19 0.56
N ASP A 7 4.70 26.15 -0.24
CA ASP A 7 5.06 24.83 0.25
C ASP A 7 6.54 24.71 0.61
N ALA A 8 6.95 23.54 1.11
CA ALA A 8 8.34 23.32 1.52
C ALA A 8 9.33 23.41 0.34
N ALA A 9 8.85 23.33 -0.90
CA ALA A 9 9.62 23.49 -2.12
C ALA A 9 9.48 24.91 -2.73
N GLY A 10 8.79 25.85 -2.04
CA GLY A 10 8.64 27.24 -2.47
C GLY A 10 7.51 27.47 -3.49
N HIS A 11 6.69 26.47 -3.81
CA HIS A 11 5.57 26.64 -4.74
C HIS A 11 4.34 27.20 -4.03
N ARG A 12 3.52 27.95 -4.76
CA ARG A 12 2.22 28.43 -4.23
C ARG A 12 1.35 27.25 -3.83
N ARG A 13 0.92 27.22 -2.57
CA ARG A 13 0.05 26.14 -2.08
C ARG A 13 -1.32 26.19 -2.71
N SER A 14 -1.81 25.02 -3.10
CA SER A 14 -3.22 24.83 -3.44
C SER A 14 -4.07 25.06 -2.18
N PRO A 15 -5.19 25.81 -2.25
CA PRO A 15 -6.12 25.96 -1.15
C PRO A 15 -6.59 24.62 -0.55
N ALA A 16 -6.66 23.56 -1.37
CA ALA A 16 -7.05 22.22 -0.95
C ALA A 16 -6.09 21.57 0.07
N THR A 17 -4.85 22.06 0.14
CA THR A 17 -3.83 21.57 1.08
C THR A 17 -3.83 22.35 2.40
N MET A 18 -4.68 23.37 2.52
CA MET A 18 -4.76 24.21 3.72
C MET A 18 -5.64 23.57 4.81
N PRO A 19 -5.23 23.63 6.09
CA PRO A 19 -6.07 23.16 7.19
C PRO A 19 -7.44 23.82 7.17
N GLY A 20 -8.50 23.02 7.31
CA GLY A 20 -9.88 23.51 7.34
C GLY A 20 -10.52 23.77 5.98
N TYR A 21 -9.83 23.58 4.85
CA TYR A 21 -10.41 23.77 3.50
C TYR A 21 -11.69 22.92 3.28
N HIS A 22 -11.75 21.73 3.87
CA HIS A 22 -12.92 20.84 3.81
C HIS A 22 -13.78 20.86 5.08
N ARG A 23 -13.63 21.85 5.97
CA ARG A 23 -14.38 21.90 7.23
C ARG A 23 -15.88 21.93 6.93
N GLY A 24 -16.63 21.02 7.55
CA GLY A 24 -18.08 20.92 7.41
C GLY A 24 -18.56 20.33 6.07
N ARG A 25 -17.66 20.09 5.10
CA ARG A 25 -18.03 19.48 3.82
C ARG A 25 -17.84 17.97 3.88
N PRO A 26 -18.88 17.16 3.61
CA PRO A 26 -18.70 15.73 3.50
C PRO A 26 -17.74 15.41 2.33
N PRO A 27 -16.90 14.36 2.44
CA PRO A 27 -16.11 13.86 1.32
C PRO A 27 -16.99 13.62 0.10
N ARG A 28 -16.45 13.88 -1.10
CA ARG A 28 -17.20 13.71 -2.36
C ARG A 28 -17.73 12.29 -2.56
N ASN A 29 -17.04 11.31 -1.98
CA ASN A 29 -17.38 9.88 -2.01
C ASN A 29 -18.19 9.43 -0.79
N LYS A 30 -18.73 10.35 0.04
CA LYS A 30 -19.53 9.96 1.20
C LYS A 30 -20.79 9.24 0.75
N GLY A 31 -21.00 8.03 1.27
CA GLY A 31 -22.15 7.19 0.93
C GLY A 31 -21.93 6.29 -0.28
N GLU A 32 -20.83 6.48 -1.02
CA GLU A 32 -20.46 5.62 -2.14
C GLU A 32 -19.67 4.41 -1.64
N GLN A 33 -20.08 3.21 -2.04
CA GLN A 33 -19.33 1.98 -1.82
C GLN A 33 -18.88 1.42 -3.16
N TYR A 34 -17.60 1.60 -3.46
CA TYR A 34 -17.01 1.04 -4.67
C TYR A 34 -16.62 -0.42 -4.43
N PRO A 35 -16.91 -1.33 -5.38
CA PRO A 35 -16.39 -2.68 -5.32
C PRO A 35 -14.86 -2.65 -5.39
N ALA A 36 -14.22 -3.69 -4.85
CA ALA A 36 -12.79 -3.87 -5.05
C ALA A 36 -12.53 -4.16 -6.53
N ASP A 37 -11.62 -3.40 -7.13
CA ASP A 37 -11.15 -3.58 -8.51
C ASP A 37 -9.66 -3.97 -8.47
N PRO A 38 -9.34 -5.23 -8.15
CA PRO A 38 -7.95 -5.67 -8.04
C PRO A 38 -7.31 -5.80 -9.42
N PRO A 39 -6.04 -5.37 -9.59
CA PRO A 39 -5.34 -5.53 -10.86
C PRO A 39 -5.14 -7.02 -11.17
N ARG A 40 -5.26 -7.36 -12.45
CA ARG A 40 -4.95 -8.70 -12.93
C ARG A 40 -3.46 -8.97 -12.90
N VAL A 41 -3.08 -10.25 -12.91
CA VAL A 41 -1.67 -10.67 -12.86
C VAL A 41 -0.90 -10.07 -14.04
N GLU A 42 -1.50 -10.05 -15.23
CA GLU A 42 -0.89 -9.53 -16.45
C GLU A 42 -0.59 -8.03 -16.34
N GLU A 43 -1.48 -7.28 -15.71
CA GLU A 43 -1.34 -5.84 -15.48
C GLU A 43 -0.19 -5.55 -14.51
N ILE A 44 -0.10 -6.30 -13.40
CA ILE A 44 1.02 -6.19 -12.47
C ILE A 44 2.34 -6.55 -13.16
N VAL A 45 2.39 -7.64 -13.93
CA VAL A 45 3.61 -8.04 -14.67
C VAL A 45 4.00 -6.97 -15.68
N ALA A 46 3.05 -6.38 -16.39
CA ALA A 46 3.30 -5.30 -17.33
C ALA A 46 3.91 -4.06 -16.64
N VAL A 47 3.38 -3.66 -15.48
CA VAL A 47 3.94 -2.57 -14.68
C VAL A 47 5.35 -2.90 -14.20
N MET A 48 5.58 -4.10 -13.66
CA MET A 48 6.89 -4.52 -13.14
C MET A 48 8.00 -4.47 -14.20
N ARG A 49 7.67 -4.81 -15.46
CA ARG A 49 8.58 -4.75 -16.62
C ARG A 49 8.95 -3.33 -17.06
N LYS A 50 8.12 -2.33 -16.74
CA LYS A 50 8.38 -0.92 -17.10
C LYS A 50 9.25 -0.21 -16.07
N ILE A 51 9.33 -0.74 -14.85
CA ILE A 51 10.19 -0.20 -13.80
C ILE A 51 11.65 -0.48 -14.17
N GLY A 52 12.55 0.47 -13.96
CA GLY A 52 13.98 0.31 -14.25
C GLY A 52 14.72 -0.51 -13.18
N ASP A 53 15.97 -0.88 -13.46
CA ASP A 53 16.78 -1.77 -12.59
C ASP A 53 17.71 -1.02 -11.63
N ARG A 54 17.43 0.25 -11.36
CA ARG A 54 18.13 1.03 -10.34
C ARG A 54 17.56 0.75 -8.94
N ALA A 55 18.22 1.24 -7.89
CA ALA A 55 17.82 0.98 -6.51
C ALA A 55 16.39 1.44 -6.19
N ASP A 56 15.99 2.60 -6.73
CA ASP A 56 14.62 3.13 -6.68
C ASP A 56 13.61 2.21 -7.38
N GLY A 57 13.99 1.63 -8.52
CA GLY A 57 13.19 0.65 -9.23
C GLY A 57 12.99 -0.65 -8.44
N HIS A 58 14.05 -1.19 -7.84
CA HIS A 58 13.93 -2.34 -6.93
C HIS A 58 13.00 -2.05 -5.75
N ARG A 59 13.14 -0.86 -5.13
CA ARG A 59 12.26 -0.42 -4.05
C ARG A 59 10.81 -0.32 -4.50
N LEU A 60 10.54 0.21 -5.70
CA LEU A 60 9.20 0.32 -6.25
C LEU A 60 8.58 -1.07 -6.54
N ARG A 61 9.35 -2.00 -7.12
CA ARG A 61 8.88 -3.37 -7.34
C ARG A 61 8.54 -4.05 -6.00
N ALA A 62 9.40 -3.91 -4.99
CA ALA A 62 9.13 -4.43 -3.65
C ALA A 62 7.84 -3.83 -3.06
N LEU A 63 7.65 -2.52 -3.18
CA LEU A 63 6.43 -1.84 -2.72
C LEU A 63 5.17 -2.43 -3.40
N ILE A 64 5.19 -2.60 -4.71
CA ILE A 64 4.05 -3.16 -5.45
C ILE A 64 3.77 -4.61 -5.02
N VAL A 65 4.81 -5.43 -4.82
CA VAL A 65 4.65 -6.80 -4.32
C VAL A 65 3.99 -6.82 -2.95
N LEU A 66 4.40 -5.94 -2.02
CA LEU A 66 3.81 -5.88 -0.67
C LEU A 66 2.34 -5.46 -0.70
N LEU A 67 1.99 -4.48 -1.54
CA LEU A 67 0.61 -4.04 -1.71
C LEU A 67 -0.27 -5.13 -2.34
N TRP A 68 0.24 -5.83 -3.37
CA TRP A 68 -0.56 -6.79 -4.14
C TRP A 68 -0.57 -8.20 -3.53
N ARG A 69 0.60 -8.76 -3.16
CA ARG A 69 0.72 -10.14 -2.67
C ARG A 69 0.35 -10.27 -1.20
N ALA A 70 0.80 -9.34 -0.36
CA ALA A 70 0.51 -9.37 1.07
C ALA A 70 -0.75 -8.60 1.44
N GLY A 71 -1.31 -7.80 0.51
CA GLY A 71 -2.51 -7.01 0.75
C GLY A 71 -2.32 -5.91 1.78
N LEU A 72 -1.07 -5.45 1.97
CA LEU A 72 -0.76 -4.39 2.93
C LEU A 72 -1.38 -3.07 2.49
N ARG A 73 -1.82 -2.28 3.47
CA ARG A 73 -2.19 -0.89 3.23
C ARG A 73 -0.94 -0.08 2.90
N ILE A 74 -1.11 1.00 2.14
CA ILE A 74 0.00 1.89 1.79
C ILE A 74 0.73 2.42 3.03
N SER A 75 -0.01 2.75 4.09
CA SER A 75 0.57 3.20 5.36
C SER A 75 1.38 2.12 6.08
N GLU A 76 0.92 0.86 6.03
CA GLU A 76 1.61 -0.27 6.66
C GLU A 76 2.90 -0.57 5.91
N THR A 77 2.85 -0.56 4.58
CA THR A 77 4.01 -0.82 3.72
C THR A 77 5.09 0.25 3.91
N LEU A 78 4.71 1.52 4.01
CA LEU A 78 5.65 2.62 4.22
C LEU A 78 6.24 2.64 5.64
N ALA A 79 5.56 2.04 6.61
CA ALA A 79 6.02 1.93 8.00
C ALA A 79 6.71 0.59 8.29
N LEU A 80 6.86 -0.28 7.28
CA LEU A 80 7.41 -1.63 7.46
C LEU A 80 8.91 -1.57 7.75
N PRO A 81 9.37 -2.00 8.94
CA PRO A 81 10.80 -2.10 9.24
C PRO A 81 11.40 -3.36 8.60
N GLU A 82 12.73 -3.34 8.38
CA GLU A 82 13.45 -4.50 7.84
C GLU A 82 13.34 -5.74 8.76
N SER A 83 13.24 -5.55 10.08
CA SER A 83 13.08 -6.63 11.06
C SER A 83 11.81 -7.47 10.87
N ASP A 84 10.81 -6.92 10.18
CA ASP A 84 9.53 -7.59 9.94
C ASP A 84 9.56 -8.42 8.63
N LEU A 85 10.70 -8.45 7.93
CA LEU A 85 10.93 -9.29 6.75
C LEU A 85 11.56 -10.64 7.16
N ASP A 86 10.84 -11.74 6.95
CA ASP A 86 11.40 -13.09 7.08
C ASP A 86 11.91 -13.57 5.72
N ARG A 87 13.21 -13.35 5.48
CA ARG A 87 13.87 -13.78 4.24
C ARG A 87 13.85 -15.29 4.05
N SER A 88 13.90 -16.07 5.13
CA SER A 88 13.95 -17.54 5.05
C SER A 88 12.63 -18.14 4.58
N ARG A 89 11.51 -17.50 4.97
CA ARG A 89 10.16 -17.94 4.63
C ARG A 89 9.54 -17.19 3.47
N GLY A 90 10.19 -16.12 2.98
CA GLY A 90 9.60 -15.20 2.02
C GLY A 90 8.33 -14.55 2.57
N ALA A 91 8.28 -14.30 3.88
CA ALA A 91 7.11 -13.83 4.60
C ALA A 91 7.33 -12.43 5.19
N VAL A 92 6.23 -11.73 5.45
CA VAL A 92 6.25 -10.41 6.09
C VAL A 92 5.36 -10.45 7.31
N LEU A 93 5.92 -10.00 8.44
CA LEU A 93 5.21 -9.91 9.69
C LEU A 93 4.37 -8.63 9.70
N VAL A 94 3.04 -8.77 9.71
CA VAL A 94 2.13 -7.61 9.74
C VAL A 94 1.75 -7.32 11.17
N ARG A 95 2.39 -6.32 11.78
CA ARG A 95 2.01 -5.84 13.10
C ARG A 95 0.72 -5.06 12.97
N ARG A 96 -0.39 -5.67 13.40
CA ARG A 96 -1.69 -5.00 13.40
C ARG A 96 -1.65 -3.80 14.35
N VAL A 97 -1.50 -2.60 13.79
CA VAL A 97 -1.82 -1.38 14.52
C VAL A 97 -3.33 -1.38 14.74
N ARG A 98 -3.79 -1.22 15.98
CA ARG A 98 -5.22 -1.18 16.29
C ARG A 98 -5.84 0.09 15.69
N ALA A 99 -6.23 0.02 14.43
CA ALA A 99 -7.33 0.81 13.89
C ALA A 99 -8.64 0.16 14.35
N ALA A 100 -9.63 0.95 14.77
CA ALA A 100 -10.96 0.44 15.10
C ALA A 100 -11.49 -0.44 13.94
N SER A 101 -11.66 -1.74 14.23
CA SER A 101 -12.29 -2.88 13.49
C SER A 101 -12.19 -2.92 11.96
N VAL A 102 -11.66 -3.95 11.30
CA VAL A 102 -12.04 -5.38 11.27
C VAL A 102 -10.78 -6.24 11.09
N ALA A 103 -10.72 -7.39 11.76
CA ALA A 103 -9.62 -8.34 11.64
C ALA A 103 -9.81 -9.19 10.39
N ARG A 104 -8.81 -9.29 9.52
CA ARG A 104 -8.72 -10.38 8.53
C ARG A 104 -7.34 -10.99 8.65
N SER A 105 -7.28 -12.26 9.06
CA SER A 105 -6.10 -13.11 8.92
C SER A 105 -6.20 -13.83 7.57
N GLY A 106 -5.15 -13.77 6.76
CA GLY A 106 -5.03 -14.50 5.50
C GLY A 106 -3.70 -15.24 5.48
N TRP A 107 -3.75 -16.57 5.36
CA TRP A 107 -2.57 -17.43 5.24
C TRP A 107 -2.16 -17.58 3.77
N ILE A 108 -0.86 -17.58 3.48
CA ILE A 108 -0.30 -18.07 2.22
C ILE A 108 0.29 -19.47 2.44
N ALA A 109 -0.52 -20.51 2.25
CA ALA A 109 -0.01 -21.88 2.22
C ALA A 109 0.47 -22.22 0.80
N GLY A 110 1.77 -22.48 0.65
CA GLY A 110 2.33 -23.16 -0.50
C GLY A 110 1.89 -24.62 -0.52
N ARG A 111 1.49 -25.10 -1.69
CA ARG A 111 1.02 -26.46 -1.95
C ARG A 111 2.20 -27.45 -1.75
N GLY A 112 2.20 -28.20 -0.65
CA GLY A 112 3.14 -29.30 -0.38
C GLY A 112 2.45 -30.64 -0.62
N ASN A 113 2.96 -31.40 -1.60
CA ASN A 113 2.57 -32.76 -1.95
C ASN A 113 3.03 -33.76 -0.86
N GLY A 114 2.13 -34.61 -0.36
CA GLY A 114 2.47 -35.67 0.58
C GLY A 114 1.53 -36.86 0.39
N SER A 115 2.04 -37.92 -0.25
CA SER A 115 1.31 -39.15 -0.53
C SER A 115 0.94 -39.90 0.74
N ILE A 116 -0.31 -40.36 0.82
CA ILE A 116 -0.76 -41.34 1.79
C ILE A 116 -0.46 -42.73 1.20
N ARG A 117 0.37 -43.52 1.88
CA ARG A 117 0.40 -44.99 1.76
C ARG A 117 0.72 -45.60 3.12
N GLY A 118 -0.10 -46.58 3.50
CA GLY A 118 0.22 -47.67 4.43
C GLY A 118 0.02 -47.34 5.88
#